data_AF-A0A6L9J2Y3-F1
#
_entry.id   AF-A0A6L9J2Y3-F1
#
_cell.length_a   1.000
_cell.length_b   1.000
_cell.length_c   1.000
_cell.angle_alpha   90.00
_cell.angle_beta   90.00
_cell.angle_gamma   90.00
#
_symmetry.space_group_name_H-M   'P 1'
#
loop_
_entity.id
_entity.type
_entity.pdbx_description
1 polymer ?
#
loop_
_entity_poly.entity_id
_entity_poly.type
_entity_poly.pdbx_seq_one_letter_code
_entity_poly.pdbx_strand_id
1 'polypeptide(L)' 'MAKVTPSRQQYLDFKHQFPNAIVLFRLGDFYEMFDADAETGARELDLVLTQRQDVPMAGVPHHAVENYIARLVEKG' A
#
# COMPACT_ATOMS: atom_id res chain seq x y z
N MET A 1 -1.59 22.33 -5.43
CA MET A 1 -1.47 21.38 -4.30
C MET A 1 -2.46 20.26 -4.57
N ALA A 2 -1.98 19.04 -4.81
CA ALA A 2 -2.86 17.90 -5.04
C ALA A 2 -3.78 17.75 -3.82
N LYS A 3 -5.09 17.85 -4.04
CA LYS A 3 -6.08 17.81 -2.97
C LYS A 3 -6.08 16.39 -2.40
N VAL A 4 -5.49 16.20 -1.22
CA VAL A 4 -5.50 14.91 -0.53
C VAL A 4 -6.96 14.47 -0.39
N THR A 5 -7.30 13.30 -0.94
CA THR A 5 -8.65 12.76 -0.79
C THR A 5 -8.88 12.36 0.66
N PRO A 6 -10.12 12.38 1.17
CA PRO A 6 -10.41 11.96 2.54
C PRO A 6 -9.87 10.55 2.86
N SER A 7 -9.94 9.63 1.89
CA SER A 7 -9.38 8.28 2.01
C SER A 7 -7.85 8.28 2.14
N ARG A 8 -7.15 9.15 1.40
CA ARG A 8 -5.69 9.26 1.49
C ARG A 8 -5.27 9.90 2.81
N GLN A 9 -6.05 10.85 3.33
CA GLN A 9 -5.78 11.41 4.65
C GLN A 9 -5.83 10.32 5.73
N GLN A 10 -6.85 9.46 5.69
CA GLN A 10 -6.96 8.31 6.61
C GLN A 10 -5.75 7.38 6.50
N TYR A 11 -5.31 7.06 5.29
CA TYR A 11 -4.10 6.27 5.08
C TYR A 11 -2.88 6.91 5.75
N LEU A 12 -2.66 8.21 5.52
CA LEU A 12 -1.54 8.94 6.11
C LEU A 12 -1.64 8.95 7.64
N ASP A 13 -2.82 9.13 8.21
CA ASP A 13 -3.04 9.10 9.66
C ASP A 13 -2.68 7.72 10.26
N PHE A 14 -2.98 6.62 9.55
CA PHE A 14 -2.53 5.27 9.95
C PHE A 14 -1.02 5.11 9.77
N LYS A 15 -0.45 5.58 8.65
CA LYS A 15 0.99 5.49 8.39
C LYS A 15 1.81 6.26 9.43
N HIS A 16 1.30 7.40 9.90
CA HIS A 16 1.92 8.17 10.98
C HIS A 16 1.95 7.41 12.32
N GLN A 17 0.96 6.55 12.58
CA GLN A 17 0.95 5.69 13.77
C GLN A 17 1.88 4.48 13.63
N PHE A 18 2.11 4.02 12.39
CA PHE A 18 2.95 2.87 12.08
C PHE A 18 4.05 3.21 11.06
N PRO A 19 5.00 4.09 11.40
CA PRO A 19 6.00 4.61 10.44
C PRO A 19 6.91 3.51 9.87
N ASN A 20 7.13 2.44 10.64
CA ASN A 20 8.02 1.33 10.29
C ASN A 20 7.28 0.10 9.72
N ALA A 21 5.96 0.17 9.54
CA ALA A 21 5.19 -0.94 9.00
C ALA A 21 4.65 -0.60 7.61
N ILE A 22 4.52 -1.61 6.76
CA ILE A 22 3.80 -1.48 5.48
C ILE A 22 2.30 -1.46 5.79
N VAL A 23 1.63 -0.37 5.41
CA VAL A 23 0.17 -0.24 5.62
C VAL A 23 -0.57 -0.73 4.37
N LEU A 24 -1.28 -1.86 4.52
CA LEU A 24 -2.21 -2.38 3.52
C LEU A 24 -3.59 -1.77 3.76
N PHE A 25 -3.98 -0.79 2.95
CA PHE A 25 -5.24 -0.07 3.13
C PHE A 25 -6.33 -0.64 2.23
N ARG A 26 -7.38 -1.21 2.82
CA ARG A 26 -8.46 -1.86 2.06
C ARG A 26 -9.36 -0.82 1.39
N LEU A 27 -9.42 -0.87 0.06
CA LEU A 27 -10.33 -0.10 -0.78
C LEU A 27 -11.12 -1.07 -1.65
N GLY A 28 -12.32 -1.45 -1.17
CA GLY A 28 -13.17 -2.43 -1.83
C GLY A 28 -12.53 -3.83 -1.84
N ASP A 29 -12.28 -4.33 -3.05
CA ASP A 29 -11.72 -5.68 -3.30
C ASP A 29 -10.19 -5.70 -3.40
N PHE A 30 -9.52 -4.57 -3.15
CA PHE A 30 -8.06 -4.46 -3.16
C PHE A 30 -7.53 -3.90 -1.84
N TYR A 31 -6.33 -4.31 -1.47
CA TYR A 31 -5.50 -3.58 -0.52
C TYR A 31 -4.50 -2.75 -1.29
N GLU A 32 -4.53 -1.44 -1.07
CA GLU A 32 -3.62 -0.48 -1.69
C GLU A 32 -2.54 -0.04 -0.69
N MET A 33 -1.32 0.05 -1.20
CA MET A 33 -0.17 0.67 -0.55
C MET A 33 0.17 1.94 -1.30
N PHE A 34 0.67 2.96 -0.61
CA PHE A 34 1.01 4.25 -1.20
C PHE A 34 2.42 4.70 -0.82
N ASP A 35 2.98 5.60 -1.61
CA ASP A 35 4.27 6.25 -1.37
C ASP A 35 5.39 5.17 -1.24
N ALA A 36 6.24 5.23 -0.21
CA ALA A 36 7.33 4.28 -0.02
C ALA A 36 6.87 2.82 0.19
N ASP A 37 5.66 2.61 0.73
CA ASP A 37 5.10 1.27 0.92
C ASP A 37 4.72 0.65 -0.42
N ALA A 38 4.26 1.47 -1.37
CA ALA A 38 3.98 1.03 -2.73
C ALA A 38 5.25 0.58 -3.45
N GLU A 39 6.33 1.36 -3.35
CA GLU A 39 7.61 1.04 -3.97
C GLU A 39 8.20 -0.25 -3.39
N THR A 40 8.18 -0.38 -2.06
CA THR A 40 8.67 -1.57 -1.35
C THR A 40 7.82 -2.79 -1.69
N GLY A 41 6.49 -2.69 -1.57
CA GLY A 41 5.58 -3.78 -1.88
C GLY A 41 5.69 -4.21 -3.34
N ALA A 42 5.75 -3.27 -4.28
CA ALA A 42 5.91 -3.59 -5.70
C ALA A 42 7.22 -4.34 -5.99
N ARG A 43 8.33 -3.89 -5.42
CA ARG A 43 9.62 -4.55 -5.59
C ARG A 43 9.67 -5.92 -4.93
N GLU A 44 9.18 -6.06 -3.71
CA GLU A 44 9.34 -7.29 -2.94
C GLU A 44 8.33 -8.38 -3.33
N LEU A 45 7.15 -7.99 -3.80
CA LEU A 45 6.06 -8.91 -4.15
C LEU A 45 5.86 -9.08 -5.66
N ASP A 46 6.71 -8.45 -6.47
CA ASP A 46 6.62 -8.43 -7.94
C ASP A 46 5.28 -7.85 -8.44
N LEU A 47 4.79 -6.79 -7.78
CA LEU A 47 3.55 -6.10 -8.16
C LEU A 47 3.84 -4.99 -9.17
N VAL A 48 2.82 -4.65 -9.96
CA VAL A 48 2.88 -3.48 -10.83
C VAL A 48 2.80 -2.21 -9.97
N LEU A 49 3.88 -1.43 -9.97
CA LEU A 49 3.88 -0.07 -9.42
C LEU A 49 3.15 0.85 -10.41
N THR A 50 2.11 1.53 -9.94
CA THR A 50 1.35 2.52 -10.72
C THR A 50 1.37 3.87 -10.01
N GLN A 51 0.78 4.89 -10.64
CA GLN A 51 0.74 6.24 -10.10
C GLN A 51 -0.67 6.82 -10.23
N ARG A 52 -1.16 7.46 -9.18
CA ARG A 52 -2.40 8.24 -9.22
C ARG A 52 -2.17 9.60 -8.58
N GLN A 53 -2.48 10.67 -9.30
CA GLN A 53 -2.27 12.05 -8.82
C GLN A 53 -0.84 12.27 -8.28
N ASP A 54 0.14 11.75 -9.01
CA ASP A 54 1.58 11.83 -8.66
C ASP A 54 1.99 11.08 -7.38
N VAL A 55 1.18 10.10 -6.98
CA VAL A 55 1.42 9.22 -5.84
C VAL A 55 1.71 7.81 -6.33
N PRO A 56 2.89 7.24 -6.01
CA PRO A 56 3.15 5.82 -6.23
C PRO A 56 2.13 4.96 -5.49
N MET A 57 1.57 3.97 -6.16
CA MET A 57 0.61 3.03 -5.59
C MET A 57 0.81 1.62 -6.12
N ALA A 58 0.60 0.64 -5.26
CA ALA A 58 0.59 -0.77 -5.60
C ALA A 58 -0.56 -1.46 -4.87
N GLY A 59 -1.23 -2.38 -5.56
CA GLY A 59 -2.43 -3.03 -5.05
C GLY A 59 -2.32 -4.55 -5.08
N VAL A 60 -2.88 -5.20 -4.06
CA VAL A 60 -3.06 -6.66 -4.02
C VAL A 60 -4.54 -7.02 -3.91
N PRO A 61 -5.02 -8.07 -4.60
CA PRO A 61 -6.41 -8.50 -4.49
C PRO A 61 -6.73 -8.99 -3.08
N HIS A 62 -7.89 -8.61 -2.54
CA HIS A 62 -8.33 -8.97 -1.18
C HIS A 62 -8.31 -10.49 -0.94
N HIS A 63 -8.75 -11.28 -1.92
CA HIS A 63 -8.78 -12.74 -1.83
C HIS A 63 -7.40 -13.40 -1.85
N ALA A 64 -6.36 -12.69 -2.28
CA ALA A 64 -4.99 -13.19 -2.34
C ALA A 64 -4.06 -12.53 -1.30
N VAL A 65 -4.57 -11.59 -0.49
CA VAL A 65 -3.77 -10.75 0.40
C VAL A 65 -2.94 -11.58 1.39
N GLU A 66 -3.48 -12.68 1.90
CA GLU A 66 -2.80 -13.51 2.91
C GLU A 66 -1.47 -14.06 2.38
N ASN A 67 -1.45 -14.49 1.12
CA ASN A 67 -0.23 -14.98 0.48
C ASN A 67 0.82 -13.87 0.31
N TYR A 68 0.38 -12.66 -0.03
CA TYR A 68 1.28 -11.50 -0.15
C TYR A 68 1.83 -11.06 1.20
N ILE A 69 1.01 -11.08 2.25
CA ILE A 69 1.45 -10.81 3.63
C ILE A 69 2.50 -11.84 4.06
N ALA A 70 2.26 -13.13 3.84
CA ALA A 70 3.22 -14.18 4.18
C ALA A 70 4.58 -13.94 3.51
N ARG A 71 4.58 -13.62 2.21
CA ARG A 71 5.82 -13.29 1.46
C ARG A 71 6.54 -12.04 2.00
N LEU A 72 5.81 -11.02 2.45
CA LEU A 72 6.41 -9.83 3.07
C LEU A 72 7.07 -10.18 4.41
N VAL A 73 6.37 -10.95 5.26
CA VAL A 73 6.88 -11.37 6.57
C VAL A 73 8.11 -12.28 6.43
N GLU A 74 8.15 -13.15 5.43
CA GLU A 74 9.34 -13.97 5.14
C GLU A 74 10.56 -13.13 4.74
N LYS A 75 10.34 -11.92 4.23
CA LYS A 75 11.38 -10.98 3.80
C LYS A 75 11.80 -9.98 4.89
N GLY A 76 11.09 -9.92 6.03
CA GLY A 76 11.35 -8.96 7.11
C GLY A 76 10.51 -9.15 8.36
#